data_AF-C8VZE0-F1
#
_entry.id   AF-C8VZE0-F1
#
_cell.length_a   1.000
_cell.length_b   1.000
_cell.length_c   1.000
_cell.angle_alpha   90.00
_cell.angle_beta   90.00
_cell.angle_gamma   90.00
#
_symmetry.space_group_name_H-M   'P 1'
#
loop_
_entity.id
_entity.type
_entity.pdbx_description
1 polymer ?
#
loop_
_entity_poly.entity_id
_entity_poly.type
_entity_poly.pdbx_seq_one_letter_code
_entity_poly.pdbx_strand_id
1 'polypeptide(L)'
;MREVDIITKQEWQEVEEQLQSFYTTVKLKCDEYNISLRLERLNQFKNVISVYVNGVVKGTWLMEDCEERKRFMRPVKKSLYSQKRKEEMKKFSKKKLKEYGIDLEATYTCYLPFWKSFKKMRSHLTKNNKTIELVKDDSRVDV
;
A
#
# COMPACT_ATOMS: atom_id res chain seq x y z
N MET A 1 25.45 13.61 -17.41
CA MET A 1 24.10 13.23 -16.94
C MET A 1 24.14 11.72 -16.75
N ARG A 2 23.89 11.21 -15.55
CA ARG A 2 23.76 9.76 -15.35
C ARG A 2 22.44 9.33 -16.00
N GLU A 3 22.47 8.28 -16.81
CA GLU A 3 21.27 7.55 -17.20
C GLU A 3 20.51 7.21 -15.92
N VAL A 4 19.23 7.59 -15.86
CA VAL A 4 18.35 7.20 -14.76
C VAL A 4 17.85 5.81 -15.14
N ASP A 5 18.43 4.78 -14.54
CA ASP A 5 18.07 3.38 -14.81
C ASP A 5 16.69 3.06 -14.24
N ILE A 6 15.64 3.31 -15.03
CA ILE A 6 14.27 2.98 -14.64
C ILE A 6 14.13 1.46 -14.57
N ILE A 7 13.60 0.98 -13.45
CA ILE A 7 13.38 -0.45 -13.15
C ILE A 7 12.74 -1.20 -14.33
N THR A 8 13.39 -2.28 -14.74
CA THR A 8 12.99 -3.08 -15.90
C THR A 8 11.88 -4.07 -15.57
N LYS A 9 11.30 -4.70 -16.62
CA LYS A 9 10.32 -5.79 -16.42
C LYS A 9 10.92 -6.99 -15.68
N GLN A 10 12.18 -7.31 -15.97
CA GLN A 10 12.90 -8.42 -15.35
C GLN A 10 13.20 -8.14 -13.88
N GLU A 11 13.62 -6.92 -13.55
CA GLU A 11 13.84 -6.53 -12.15
C GLU A 11 12.54 -6.52 -11.36
N TRP A 12 11.41 -6.09 -11.96
CA TRP A 12 10.12 -6.24 -11.29
C TRP A 12 9.75 -7.70 -11.00
N GLN A 13 10.15 -8.63 -11.87
CA GLN A 13 9.94 -10.05 -11.62
C GLN A 13 10.83 -10.52 -10.46
N GLU A 14 12.09 -10.11 -10.43
CA GLU A 14 13.01 -10.39 -9.31
C GLU A 14 12.45 -9.85 -7.98
N VAL A 15 11.91 -8.63 -7.97
CA VAL A 15 11.24 -8.04 -6.79
C VAL A 15 10.04 -8.89 -6.36
N GLU A 16 9.23 -9.39 -7.29
CA GLU A 16 8.08 -10.25 -6.99
C GLU A 16 8.51 -11.57 -6.37
N GLU A 17 9.56 -12.20 -6.92
CA GLU A 17 10.14 -13.45 -6.43
C GLU A 17 10.75 -13.28 -5.04
N GLN A 18 11.55 -12.23 -4.82
CA GLN A 18 12.13 -11.95 -3.50
C GLN A 18 11.05 -11.72 -2.44
N LEU A 19 9.94 -11.06 -2.77
CA LEU A 19 8.82 -10.82 -1.85
C LEU A 19 7.96 -12.05 -1.54
N GLN A 20 8.36 -13.24 -1.99
CA GLN A 20 7.78 -14.52 -1.53
C GLN A 20 8.44 -15.05 -0.25
N SER A 21 9.60 -14.49 0.14
CA SER A 21 10.34 -14.89 1.34
C SER A 21 10.17 -13.86 2.47
N PHE A 22 10.14 -14.35 3.71
CA PHE A 22 10.17 -13.51 4.91
C PHE A 22 11.57 -13.00 5.28
N TYR A 23 12.62 -13.59 4.69
CA TYR A 23 14.01 -13.32 5.05
C TYR A 23 14.68 -12.32 4.12
N THR A 24 13.95 -11.82 3.13
CA THR A 24 14.43 -10.86 2.14
C THR A 24 13.88 -9.47 2.47
N THR A 25 14.65 -8.45 2.12
CA THR A 25 14.17 -7.06 2.08
C THR A 25 14.52 -6.51 0.73
N VAL A 26 13.51 -6.15 -0.05
CA VAL A 26 13.72 -5.48 -1.33
C VAL A 26 13.86 -3.98 -1.06
N LYS A 27 14.93 -3.38 -1.59
CA LYS A 27 15.17 -1.94 -1.49
C LYS A 27 14.96 -1.30 -2.85
N LEU A 28 14.14 -0.25 -2.90
CA LEU A 28 13.92 0.56 -4.09
C LEU A 28 14.31 2.01 -3.80
N LYS A 29 14.84 2.70 -4.80
CA LYS A 29 14.94 4.16 -4.80
C LYS A 29 13.79 4.70 -5.66
N CYS A 30 12.83 5.38 -5.04
CA CYS A 30 11.68 5.98 -5.72
C CYS A 30 11.79 7.50 -5.64
N ASP A 31 12.15 8.16 -6.73
CA ASP A 31 12.53 9.58 -6.72
C ASP A 31 13.54 9.87 -5.58
N GLU A 32 13.22 10.76 -4.64
CA GLU A 32 14.06 11.06 -3.48
C GLU A 32 13.96 10.02 -2.34
N TYR A 33 12.97 9.13 -2.35
CA TYR A 33 12.66 8.24 -1.23
C TYR A 33 13.38 6.89 -1.31
N ASN A 34 13.90 6.43 -0.16
CA ASN A 34 14.40 5.07 -0.01
C ASN A 34 13.26 4.19 0.50
N ILE A 35 12.82 3.22 -0.29
CA ILE A 35 11.69 2.36 0.03
C ILE A 35 12.20 0.95 0.35
N SER A 36 11.79 0.41 1.49
CA SER A 36 12.01 -1.00 1.81
C SER A 36 10.67 -1.74 1.75
N LEU A 37 10.65 -2.85 1.03
CA LEU A 37 9.51 -3.74 0.90
C LEU A 37 9.84 -5.08 1.59
N ARG A 38 8.91 -5.57 2.41
CA ARG A 38 9.06 -6.82 3.15
C ARG A 38 7.78 -7.64 3.13
N LEU A 39 7.90 -8.96 3.03
CA LEU A 39 6.79 -9.84 3.31
C LEU A 39 6.61 -9.96 4.83
N GLU A 40 5.43 -9.61 5.32
CA GLU A 40 5.11 -9.62 6.76
C GLU A 40 3.76 -10.26 7.01
N ARG A 41 3.59 -10.80 8.23
CA ARG A 41 2.32 -11.36 8.68
C ARG A 41 1.39 -10.22 9.12
N LEU A 42 0.25 -10.09 8.47
CA LEU A 42 -0.83 -9.21 8.93
C LEU A 42 -1.62 -9.86 10.07
N ASN A 43 -1.82 -11.18 10.00
CA ASN A 43 -2.41 -11.98 11.07
C ASN A 43 -1.96 -13.45 10.92
N GLN A 44 -2.62 -14.37 11.64
CA GLN A 44 -2.31 -15.80 11.58
C GLN A 44 -2.40 -16.41 10.18
N PHE A 45 -3.32 -15.94 9.34
CA PHE A 45 -3.67 -16.58 8.08
C PHE A 45 -3.34 -15.73 6.85
N LYS A 46 -2.77 -14.53 7.03
CA LYS A 46 -2.60 -13.57 5.95
C LYS A 46 -1.25 -12.86 6.04
N ASN A 47 -0.55 -12.87 4.91
CA ASN A 47 0.67 -12.10 4.70
C ASN A 47 0.38 -10.89 3.81
N VAL A 48 1.23 -9.87 3.93
CA VAL A 48 1.16 -8.61 3.19
C VAL A 48 2.56 -8.13 2.86
N ILE A 49 2.68 -7.28 1.84
CA ILE A 49 3.91 -6.58 1.52
C ILE A 49 3.89 -5.24 2.25
N SER A 50 4.65 -5.12 3.33
CA SER A 50 4.79 -3.87 4.09
C SER A 50 5.74 -2.91 3.39
N VAL A 51 5.42 -1.61 3.46
CA VAL A 51 6.17 -0.52 2.83
C VAL A 51 6.74 0.39 3.89
N TYR A 52 8.06 0.49 3.95
CA TYR A 52 8.78 1.41 4.82
C TYR A 52 9.35 2.54 3.97
N VAL A 53 9.03 3.79 4.29
CA VAL A 53 9.54 4.97 3.60
C VAL A 53 10.66 5.56 4.44
N ASN A 54 11.85 5.66 3.86
CA ASN A 54 13.08 6.05 4.56
C ASN A 54 13.29 5.24 5.85
N GLY A 55 13.01 3.94 5.79
CA GLY A 55 13.18 3.01 6.90
C GLY A 55 12.08 3.02 7.96
N VAL A 56 11.05 3.87 7.85
CA VAL A 56 10.00 3.99 8.88
C VAL A 56 8.59 3.92 8.29
N VAL A 57 7.61 3.67 9.15
CA VAL A 57 6.18 3.85 8.89
C VAL A 57 5.63 4.82 9.92
N LYS A 58 5.14 5.99 9.48
CA LYS A 58 4.55 6.99 10.37
C LYS A 58 3.03 6.94 10.30
N GLY A 59 2.38 6.99 11.47
CA GLY A 59 0.92 7.05 11.56
C GLY A 59 0.31 8.30 10.92
N THR A 60 1.04 9.42 10.92
CA THR A 60 0.60 10.69 10.30
C THR A 60 0.33 10.51 8.80
N TRP A 61 1.11 9.70 8.09
CA TRP A 61 0.89 9.39 6.67
C TRP A 61 -0.43 8.66 6.39
N LEU A 62 -1.05 8.05 7.39
CA LEU A 62 -2.34 7.36 7.24
C LEU A 62 -3.53 8.32 7.42
N MET A 63 -3.30 9.48 8.04
CA MET A 63 -4.33 10.42 8.46
C MET A 63 -4.29 11.72 7.65
N GLU A 64 -3.09 12.23 7.34
CA GLU A 64 -2.87 13.55 6.74
C GLU A 64 -2.59 13.48 5.24
N ASP A 65 -2.91 14.55 4.52
CA ASP A 65 -2.60 14.66 3.09
C ASP A 65 -1.16 15.08 2.83
N CYS A 66 -0.29 14.07 2.74
CA CYS A 66 1.13 14.24 2.48
C CYS A 66 1.59 13.44 1.25
N GLU A 67 2.80 13.71 0.79
CA GLU A 67 3.37 13.08 -0.41
C GLU A 67 3.64 11.58 -0.19
N GLU A 68 4.12 11.18 0.98
CA GLU A 68 4.37 9.76 1.27
C GLU A 68 3.09 8.94 1.20
N ARG A 69 1.96 9.53 1.63
CA ARG A 69 0.65 8.89 1.52
C ARG A 69 0.26 8.67 0.07
N LYS A 70 0.32 9.71 -0.75
CA LYS A 70 -0.09 9.65 -2.17
C LYS A 70 0.76 8.66 -2.97
N ARG A 71 2.05 8.56 -2.62
CA ARG A 71 3.06 7.80 -3.36
C ARG A 71 3.17 6.34 -2.96
N PHE A 72 3.00 6.04 -1.66
CA PHE A 72 3.39 4.73 -1.11
C PHE A 72 2.28 4.02 -0.34
N MET A 73 1.27 4.74 0.18
CA MET A 73 0.23 4.14 1.01
C MET A 73 -0.94 3.61 0.18
N ARG A 74 -1.42 2.41 0.52
CA ARG A 74 -2.54 1.79 -0.20
C ARG A 74 -3.87 2.46 0.16
N PRO A 75 -4.58 3.09 -0.79
CA PRO A 75 -5.94 3.55 -0.53
C PRO A 75 -6.91 2.36 -0.46
N VAL A 76 -7.78 2.36 0.54
CA VAL A 76 -8.84 1.36 0.72
C VAL A 76 -10.15 2.06 0.96
N LYS A 77 -11.07 1.90 0.01
CA LYS A 77 -12.46 2.34 0.17
C LYS A 77 -13.19 1.39 1.11
N LYS A 78 -13.76 1.92 2.19
CA LYS A 78 -14.55 1.20 3.18
C LYS A 78 -15.95 1.79 3.26
N SER A 79 -16.94 0.95 3.57
CA SER A 79 -18.27 1.47 3.91
C SER A 79 -18.22 2.12 5.30
N LEU A 80 -18.92 3.25 5.43
CA LEU A 80 -19.10 3.93 6.71
C LEU A 80 -19.88 3.05 7.71
N TYR A 81 -20.77 2.20 7.19
CA TYR A 81 -21.60 1.32 7.98
C TYR A 81 -21.20 -0.15 7.78
N SER A 82 -21.15 -0.91 8.88
CA SER A 82 -20.99 -2.36 8.81
C SER A 82 -22.21 -2.98 8.13
N GLN A 83 -22.04 -4.17 7.52
CA GLN A 83 -23.13 -4.89 6.87
C GLN A 83 -24.33 -5.10 7.82
N LYS A 84 -24.05 -5.51 9.06
CA LYS A 84 -25.04 -5.65 10.12
C LYS A 84 -25.83 -4.35 10.34
N ARG A 85 -25.13 -3.21 10.46
CA ARG A 85 -25.78 -1.91 10.65
C ARG A 85 -26.60 -1.49 9.43
N LYS A 86 -26.14 -1.78 8.22
CA LYS A 86 -26.93 -1.55 7.00
C LYS A 86 -28.25 -2.35 7.03
N GLU A 87 -28.20 -3.62 7.42
CA GLU A 87 -29.39 -4.49 7.51
C GLU A 87 -30.37 -4.03 8.59
N GLU A 88 -29.87 -3.62 9.75
CA GLU A 88 -30.70 -3.02 10.80
C GLU A 88 -31.39 -1.73 10.33
N MET A 89 -30.65 -0.87 9.62
CA MET A 89 -31.17 0.42 9.14
C MET A 89 -32.15 0.29 7.97
N LYS A 90 -32.08 -0.80 7.20
CA LYS A 90 -33.06 -1.10 6.13
C LYS A 90 -34.49 -1.31 6.65
N LYS A 91 -34.68 -1.47 7.97
CA LYS A 91 -36.01 -1.51 8.61
C LYS A 91 -36.70 -0.15 8.64
N PHE A 92 -35.96 0.95 8.51
CA PHE A 92 -36.53 2.29 8.40
C PHE A 92 -36.87 2.62 6.95
N SER A 93 -37.87 3.47 6.75
CA SER A 93 -38.20 3.97 5.41
C SER A 93 -37.06 4.83 4.85
N LYS A 94 -36.89 4.83 3.53
CA LYS A 94 -35.88 5.68 2.85
C LYS A 94 -36.07 7.16 3.17
N LYS A 95 -37.31 7.61 3.35
CA LYS A 95 -37.64 8.99 3.75
C LYS A 95 -37.02 9.33 5.11
N LYS A 96 -37.21 8.45 6.11
CA LYS A 96 -36.70 8.63 7.46
C LYS A 96 -35.17 8.64 7.50
N LEU A 97 -34.52 7.74 6.75
CA LEU A 97 -33.05 7.74 6.63
C LEU A 97 -32.52 9.05 6.04
N LYS A 98 -33.19 9.57 5.00
CA LYS A 98 -32.84 10.86 4.39
C LYS A 98 -33.03 12.03 5.35
N GLU A 99 -34.12 12.04 6.14
CA GLU A 99 -34.36 13.05 7.17
C GLU A 99 -33.25 13.09 8.22
N TYR A 100 -32.68 11.94 8.59
CA TYR A 100 -31.52 11.86 9.50
C TYR A 100 -30.16 12.04 8.81
N GLY A 101 -30.12 12.33 7.51
CA GLY A 101 -28.87 12.47 6.76
C GLY A 101 -28.06 11.16 6.63
N ILE A 102 -28.72 10.01 6.75
CA ILE A 102 -28.07 8.70 6.68
C ILE A 102 -28.08 8.20 5.24
N ASP A 103 -26.91 8.13 4.63
CA ASP A 103 -26.66 7.40 3.39
C ASP A 103 -26.02 6.04 3.68
N LEU A 104 -26.78 4.94 3.55
CA LEU A 104 -26.25 3.59 3.81
C LEU A 104 -25.16 3.16 2.83
N GLU A 105 -25.04 3.83 1.68
CA GLU A 105 -23.96 3.60 0.72
C GLU A 105 -22.79 4.55 0.91
N ALA A 106 -22.82 5.38 1.96
CA ALA A 106 -21.70 6.22 2.34
C ALA A 106 -20.42 5.38 2.53
N THR A 107 -19.33 5.90 1.98
CA THR A 107 -18.01 5.29 2.04
C THR A 107 -16.97 6.33 2.42
N TYR A 108 -15.86 5.86 2.96
CA TYR A 108 -14.67 6.66 3.21
C TYR A 108 -13.44 5.89 2.72
N THR A 109 -12.36 6.61 2.46
CA THR A 109 -11.08 6.01 2.09
C THR A 109 -10.15 6.08 3.29
N CYS A 110 -9.56 4.95 3.67
CA CYS A 110 -8.44 4.91 4.61
C CYS A 110 -7.17 4.46 3.89
N TYR A 111 -6.02 4.82 4.44
CA TYR A 111 -4.72 4.47 3.87
C TYR A 111 -4.03 3.44 4.75
N LEU A 112 -3.28 2.52 4.13
CA LEU A 112 -2.58 1.45 4.83
C LEU A 112 -1.13 1.33 4.32
N PRO A 113 -0.15 1.08 5.20
CA PRO A 113 1.27 1.03 4.84
C PRO A 113 1.69 -0.33 4.29
N PHE A 114 0.75 -1.09 3.71
CA PHE A 114 1.01 -2.42 3.19
C PHE A 114 0.09 -2.77 2.03
N TRP A 115 0.51 -3.73 1.22
CA TRP A 115 -0.18 -4.22 0.03
C TRP A 115 -0.52 -5.71 0.15
N LYS A 116 -1.70 -6.09 -0.34
CA LYS A 116 -2.15 -7.50 -0.38
C LYS A 116 -1.85 -8.17 -1.73
N SER A 117 -1.36 -7.41 -2.69
CA SER A 117 -1.13 -7.85 -4.06
C SER A 117 0.04 -7.08 -4.62
N PHE A 118 1.06 -7.81 -5.04
CA PHE A 118 2.24 -7.27 -5.68
C PHE A 118 1.89 -6.43 -6.90
N LYS A 119 1.06 -6.98 -7.81
CA LYS A 119 0.59 -6.27 -9.02
C LYS A 119 -0.03 -4.91 -8.71
N LYS A 120 -0.87 -4.81 -7.67
CA LYS A 120 -1.50 -3.54 -7.26
C LYS A 120 -0.48 -2.55 -6.67
N MET A 121 0.45 -3.05 -5.86
CA MET A 121 1.55 -2.24 -5.32
C MET A 121 2.41 -1.68 -6.44
N ARG A 122 2.93 -2.54 -7.32
CA ARG A 122 3.74 -2.16 -8.48
C ARG A 122 3.03 -1.10 -9.32
N SER A 123 1.77 -1.34 -9.70
CA SER A 123 0.98 -0.38 -10.48
C SER A 123 0.84 0.97 -9.78
N HIS A 124 0.66 0.99 -8.47
CA HIS A 124 0.56 2.23 -7.70
C HIS A 124 1.91 2.96 -7.62
N LEU A 125 3.01 2.25 -7.34
CA LEU A 125 4.34 2.86 -7.29
C LEU A 125 4.70 3.48 -8.63
N THR A 126 4.53 2.75 -9.74
CA THR A 126 4.82 3.24 -11.10
C THR A 126 3.96 4.44 -11.49
N LYS A 127 2.72 4.52 -11.01
CA LYS A 127 1.83 5.65 -11.31
C LYS A 127 2.21 6.93 -10.56
N ASN A 128 2.73 6.80 -9.35
CA ASN A 128 2.89 7.94 -8.43
C ASN A 128 4.34 8.38 -8.22
N ASN A 129 5.32 7.76 -8.87
CA ASN A 129 6.73 8.15 -8.80
C ASN A 129 7.28 8.31 -10.22
N LYS A 130 8.20 9.24 -10.43
CA LYS A 130 8.77 9.51 -11.76
C LYS A 130 9.87 8.50 -12.09
N THR A 131 10.70 8.18 -11.10
CA THR A 131 11.79 7.22 -11.20
C THR A 131 11.63 6.15 -10.13
N ILE A 132 11.95 4.90 -10.49
CA ILE A 132 12.01 3.77 -9.57
C ILE A 132 13.22 2.94 -9.99
N GLU A 133 14.13 2.70 -9.05
CA GLU A 133 15.36 1.94 -9.27
C GLU A 133 15.42 0.80 -8.25
N LEU A 134 15.81 -0.39 -8.69
CA LEU A 134 16.09 -1.51 -7.79
C LEU A 134 17.49 -1.35 -7.20
N VAL A 135 17.58 -1.28 -5.87
CA VAL A 135 18.87 -1.20 -5.18
C VAL A 135 19.37 -2.62 -4.95
N LYS A 136 20.36 -3.03 -5.74
CA LYS A 136 21.06 -4.32 -5.57
C LYS A 136 22.02 -4.19 -4.39
N ASP A 137 21.90 -5.08 -3.41
CA ASP A 137 22.83 -5.13 -2.29
C ASP A 137 24.10 -5.86 -2.77
N ASP A 138 25.25 -5.18 -2.78
CA ASP A 138 26.54 -5.72 -3.25
C ASP A 138 27.20 -6.63 -2.20
N SER A 139 26.50 -6.90 -1.09
CA SER A 139 26.99 -7.72 0.01
C SER A 139 26.57 -9.19 -0.15
N ARG A 140 27.20 -9.90 -1.10
CA ARG A 140 27.46 -11.33 -0.91
C ARG A 140 28.46 -11.44 0.25
N VAL A 141 27.97 -11.65 1.46
CA VAL A 141 28.82 -12.28 2.47
C VAL A 141 28.74 -13.77 2.17
N ASP A 142 29.74 -14.26 1.43
CA ASP A 142 30.00 -15.68 1.31
C ASP A 142 30.10 -16.26 2.73
N VAL A 143 29.23 -17.21 3.04
CA VAL A 143 29.34 -18.07 4.23
C VAL A 143 29.81 -19.44 3.76
#